data_AF-Q2UVD7-F1
#
_entry.id   AF-Q2UVD7-F1
#
_cell.length_a   1.000
_cell.length_b   1.000
_cell.length_c   1.000
_cell.angle_alpha   90.00
_cell.angle_beta   90.00
_cell.angle_gamma   90.00
#
_symmetry.space_group_name_H-M   'P 1'
#
loop_
_entity.id
_entity.type
_entity.pdbx_description
1 polymer ?
#
loop_
_entity_poly.entity_id
_entity_poly.type
_entity_poly.pdbx_seq_one_letter_code
_entity_poly.pdbx_strand_id
1 'polypeptide(L)'
;SELDHNGISVYTGTIISDWGGRSELEIDRKARIWARVSRKQKISILVLSSAMGLNLREILENVCYPETFLSFLSDKERKKIG
;
A
#
# COMPACT_ATOMS: atom_id res chain seq x y z
N SER A 1 6.92 8.13 -13.21
CA SER A 1 7.76 8.04 -12.01
C SER A 1 8.30 9.41 -11.72
N GLU A 2 8.10 9.90 -10.52
CA GLU A 2 8.66 11.16 -10.06
C GLU A 2 9.83 10.83 -9.13
N LEU A 3 10.90 11.62 -9.16
CA LEU A 3 12.00 11.46 -8.22
C LEU A 3 11.67 12.26 -6.97
N ASP A 4 11.67 11.60 -5.81
CA ASP A 4 11.54 12.30 -4.54
C ASP A 4 12.77 13.20 -4.27
N HIS A 5 12.71 13.97 -3.18
CA HIS A 5 13.83 14.82 -2.73
C HIS A 5 15.10 14.04 -2.35
N ASN A 6 15.02 12.70 -2.26
CA ASN A 6 16.13 11.79 -2.02
C ASN A 6 16.60 11.06 -3.29
N GLY A 7 16.07 11.39 -4.47
CA GLY A 7 16.41 10.74 -5.74
C GLY A 7 15.84 9.33 -5.91
N ILE A 8 14.83 8.96 -5.09
CA ILE A 8 14.14 7.67 -5.18
C ILE A 8 12.99 7.80 -6.18
N SER A 9 12.90 6.85 -7.11
CA SER A 9 11.78 6.77 -8.05
C SER A 9 10.52 6.33 -7.31
N VAL A 10 9.54 7.23 -7.25
CA VAL A 10 8.25 7.00 -6.63
C VAL A 10 7.17 7.01 -7.71
N TYR A 11 6.21 6.11 -7.56
CA TYR A 11 5.00 6.07 -8.38
C TYR A 11 3.82 6.49 -7.54
N THR A 12 3.16 7.57 -7.93
CA THR A 12 1.99 8.09 -7.21
C THR A 12 0.75 7.98 -8.09
N GLY A 13 -0.33 7.45 -7.52
CA GLY A 13 -1.67 7.44 -8.13
C GLY A 13 -2.64 8.18 -7.23
N THR A 14 -3.38 9.15 -7.76
CA THR A 14 -4.34 9.94 -6.98
C THR A 14 -5.76 9.60 -7.40
N ILE A 15 -6.58 9.18 -6.43
CA ILE A 15 -8.02 9.00 -6.59
C ILE A 15 -8.69 10.32 -6.23
N ILE A 16 -9.40 10.89 -7.20
CA ILE A 16 -10.18 12.11 -7.07
C ILE A 16 -11.64 11.72 -7.21
N SER A 17 -12.40 11.84 -6.12
CA SER A 17 -13.85 11.67 -6.13
C SER A 17 -14.56 12.99 -6.35
N ASP A 18 -15.69 12.97 -7.04
CA ASP A 18 -16.50 14.17 -7.32
C ASP A 18 -17.13 14.80 -6.07
N TRP A 19 -17.44 13.98 -5.05
CA TRP A 19 -18.16 14.41 -3.83
C TRP A 19 -17.45 14.05 -2.52
N GLY A 20 -16.19 13.62 -2.58
CA GLY A 20 -15.47 13.06 -1.45
C GLY A 20 -14.04 13.57 -1.31
N GLY A 21 -13.27 12.90 -0.45
CA GLY A 21 -11.87 13.21 -0.22
C GLY A 21 -10.96 12.75 -1.36
N ARG A 22 -9.84 13.44 -1.53
CA ARG A 22 -8.73 12.95 -2.35
C ARG A 22 -7.94 11.92 -1.56
N SER A 23 -7.61 10.80 -2.21
CA SER A 23 -6.75 9.76 -1.65
C SER A 23 -5.57 9.55 -2.59
N GLU A 24 -4.35 9.52 -2.05
CA GLU A 24 -3.15 9.26 -2.85
C GLU A 24 -2.59 7.88 -2.47
N LEU A 25 -2.18 7.12 -3.47
CA LEU A 25 -1.46 5.86 -3.32
C LEU A 25 -0.03 6.09 -3.82
N GLU A 26 0.95 5.64 -3.07
CA GLU A 26 2.37 5.82 -3.37
C GLU A 26 3.08 4.48 -3.33
N ILE A 27 3.88 4.17 -4.35
CA ILE A 27 4.72 2.98 -4.42
C ILE A 27 6.18 3.44 -4.45
N ASP A 28 6.90 3.06 -3.39
CA ASP A 28 8.34 3.25 -3.25
C ASP A 28 9.11 2.18 -4.04
N ARG A 29 10.38 2.45 -4.37
CA ARG A 29 11.31 1.53 -5.06
C ARG A 29 11.50 0.20 -4.33
N LYS A 30 11.28 0.18 -3.01
CA LYS A 30 11.27 -1.06 -2.20
C LYS A 30 9.97 -1.88 -2.33
N ALA A 31 9.15 -1.60 -3.35
CA ALA A 31 7.82 -2.16 -3.55
C ALA A 31 6.88 -1.94 -2.36
N ARG A 32 7.09 -0.85 -1.61
CA ARG A 32 6.23 -0.49 -0.47
C ARG A 32 5.12 0.41 -0.96
N ILE A 33 3.89 -0.06 -0.81
CA ILE A 33 2.65 0.67 -1.04
C ILE A 33 2.21 1.42 0.22
N TRP A 34 2.03 2.73 0.07
CA TRP A 34 1.49 3.63 1.07
C TRP A 34 0.19 4.23 0.57
N ALA A 35 -0.77 4.40 1.46
CA ALA A 35 -1.98 5.15 1.20
C ALA A 35 -1.97 6.43 2.04
N ARG A 36 -2.37 7.55 1.42
CA ARG A 36 -2.56 8.83 2.07
C ARG A 36 -4.05 9.11 2.12
N VAL A 37 -4.64 8.95 3.31
CA VAL A 37 -6.08 9.08 3.58
C VAL A 37 -6.48 10.54 3.92
N SER A 38 -5.52 11.44 3.97
CA SER A 38 -5.72 12.89 4.09
C SER A 38 -4.40 13.60 3.80
N ARG A 39 -4.38 14.92 3.67
CA ARG A 39 -3.13 15.68 3.45
C ARG A 39 -2.07 15.48 4.55
N LYS A 40 -2.42 14.92 5.71
CA LYS A 40 -1.55 14.85 6.89
C LYS A 40 -0.76 13.55 7.07
N GLN A 41 -1.29 12.38 6.70
CA GLN A 41 -0.68 11.11 7.12
C GLN A 41 -0.62 10.06 6.01
N LYS A 42 0.56 9.46 5.87
CA LYS A 42 0.78 8.23 5.10
C LYS A 42 0.58 7.03 6.03
N ILE A 43 -0.20 6.07 5.59
CA ILE A 43 -0.45 4.80 6.27
C ILE A 43 -0.10 3.64 5.33
N SER A 44 0.24 2.48 5.89
CA SER A 44 0.43 1.29 5.06
C SER A 44 -0.89 0.87 4.43
N ILE A 45 -0.84 0.37 3.20
CA ILE A 45 -2.00 -0.18 2.51
C ILE A 45 -2.67 -1.32 3.32
N LEU A 46 -1.91 -2.11 4.07
CA LEU A 46 -2.45 -3.21 4.88
C LEU A 46 -3.38 -2.70 6.00
N VAL A 47 -3.05 -1.56 6.61
CA VAL A 47 -3.88 -0.93 7.65
C VAL A 47 -5.18 -0.44 7.02
N LEU A 48 -5.10 0.18 5.84
CA LEU A 48 -6.29 0.61 5.10
C LEU A 48 -7.18 -0.59 4.73
N SER A 49 -6.61 -1.64 4.14
CA SER A 49 -7.36 -2.85 3.77
C SER A 49 -7.99 -3.55 4.96
N SER A 50 -7.29 -3.62 6.11
CA SER A 50 -7.84 -4.19 7.35
C SER A 50 -9.01 -3.35 7.88
N ALA A 51 -8.93 -2.02 7.78
CA ALA A 51 -10.04 -1.14 8.14
C ALA A 51 -11.26 -1.29 7.21
N MET A 52 -11.05 -1.76 5.98
CA MET A 52 -12.11 -2.13 5.04
C MET A 52 -12.69 -3.53 5.31
N GLY A 53 -12.18 -4.26 6.30
CA GLY A 53 -12.64 -5.59 6.67
C GLY A 53 -11.98 -6.73 5.88
N LEU A 54 -10.94 -6.44 5.10
CA LEU A 54 -10.18 -7.48 4.38
C LEU A 54 -9.16 -8.12 5.31
N ASN A 55 -9.06 -9.45 5.25
CA ASN A 55 -7.99 -10.18 5.92
C ASN A 55 -6.78 -10.38 5.00
N LEU A 56 -5.62 -10.71 5.57
CA LEU A 56 -4.38 -10.87 4.82
C LEU A 56 -4.47 -11.96 3.74
N ARG A 57 -5.21 -13.04 4.00
CA ARG A 57 -5.38 -14.14 3.06
C ARG A 57 -6.20 -13.70 1.85
N GLU A 58 -7.31 -13.02 2.07
CA GLU A 58 -8.15 -12.44 1.01
C GLU A 58 -7.35 -11.45 0.16
N ILE A 59 -6.52 -10.61 0.76
CA ILE A 59 -5.68 -9.67 0.02
C ILE A 59 -4.70 -10.43 -0.88
N LEU A 60 -4.01 -11.45 -0.35
CA LEU A 60 -3.03 -12.22 -1.11
C LEU A 60 -3.65 -13.07 -2.22
N GLU A 61 -4.88 -13.56 -2.04
CA GLU A 61 -5.61 -14.34 -3.05
C GLU A 61 -6.15 -13.47 -4.21
N ASN A 62 -6.39 -12.17 -3.98
CA ASN A 62 -7.00 -11.27 -4.97
C ASN A 62 -6.01 -10.39 -5.75
N VAL A 63 -4.73 -10.35 -5.38
CA VAL A 63 -3.72 -9.48 -5.99
C VAL A 63 -2.84 -10.27 -6.98
N CYS A 64 -2.62 -9.73 -8.19
CA CYS A 64 -1.81 -10.38 -9.23
C CYS A 64 -0.32 -10.56 -8.88
N TYR A 65 0.20 -9.75 -7.95
CA TYR A 65 1.60 -9.76 -7.49
C TYR A 65 1.70 -9.78 -5.96
N PRO A 66 1.38 -10.91 -5.31
CA PRO A 66 1.30 -11.03 -3.85
C PRO A 66 2.64 -10.81 -3.15
N GLU A 67 3.76 -11.07 -3.81
CA GLU A 67 5.14 -10.82 -3.34
C GLU A 67 5.36 -9.37 -2.88
N THR A 68 4.66 -8.41 -3.49
CA THR A 68 4.68 -7.00 -3.09
C THR A 68 4.19 -6.83 -1.66
N PHE A 69 3.11 -7.52 -1.29
CA PHE A 69 2.55 -7.50 0.06
C PHE A 69 3.36 -8.37 1.03
N LEU A 70 3.91 -9.50 0.57
CA LEU A 70 4.80 -10.33 1.40
C LEU A 70 6.04 -9.57 1.85
N SER A 71 6.51 -8.56 1.10
CA SER A 71 7.62 -7.70 1.49
C SER A 71 7.36 -6.86 2.75
N PHE A 72 6.09 -6.65 3.11
CA PHE A 72 5.68 -5.93 4.31
C PHE A 72 5.66 -6.79 5.57
N LEU A 73 5.53 -8.10 5.41
CA LEU A 73 5.35 -9.03 6.52
C LEU A 73 6.67 -9.37 7.18
N SER A 74 6.66 -9.49 8.50
CA SER A 74 7.78 -10.05 9.24
C SER A 74 7.99 -11.53 8.91
N ASP A 75 9.21 -12.05 9.12
CA ASP A 75 9.51 -13.47 8.90
C ASP A 75 8.60 -14.41 9.70
N LYS A 76 8.12 -13.95 10.86
CA LYS A 76 7.17 -14.69 11.70
C LYS A 76 5.78 -14.79 11.05
N GLU A 77 5.33 -13.72 10.40
CA GLU A 77 4.04 -13.68 9.71
C GLU A 77 4.10 -14.48 8.41
N ARG A 78 5.20 -14.38 7.67
CA ARG A 78 5.46 -15.22 6.48
C ARG A 78 5.38 -16.72 6.80
N LYS A 79 5.96 -17.14 7.92
CA LYS A 79 5.90 -18.54 8.40
C LYS A 79 4.50 -19.02 8.82
N LYS A 80 3.55 -18.12 9.07
CA LYS A 80 2.16 -18.50 9.41
C LYS A 80 1.28 -18.72 8.18
N ILE A 81 1.74 -18.23 7.02
CA ILE A 81 1.00 -18.28 5.76
C ILE A 81 1.42 -19.51 4.94
N GLY A 82 2.65 -20.00 5.14
CA GLY A 82 3.19 -21.23 4.54
C GLY A 82 2.98 -22.47 5.39
#